data_AF-A0A814H1W2-F1
#
_entry.id   AF-A0A814H1W2-F1
#
_cell.length_a   1.000
_cell.length_b   1.000
_cell.length_c   1.000
_cell.angle_alpha   90.00
_cell.angle_beta   90.00
_cell.angle_gamma   90.00
#
_symmetry.space_group_name_H-M   'P 1'
#
loop_
_entity.id
_entity.type
_entity.pdbx_description
1 polymer ?
#
loop_
_entity_poly.entity_id
_entity_poly.type
_entity_poly.pdbx_seq_one_letter_code
_entity_poly.pdbx_strand_id
1 'polypeptide(L)'
;MKIEKEKERLRTEFEREAAELRRQCEEERLTNQELQHRYNDLKEQYDGDINALDKQTAPRKGKKKDRSGKQSNDENDRTPRAMNSEEKLNRLYELEHKLIGGEEINNEEQKKKRKKRLNEMREKQEQRQLLTKAIESNDDDVMMRVFDNAQEELHFTSKQLEQLRLENKRLKQDNEDLLHEFESDRQNYFNIMRAQEKQLLLFRTMLEKMSSVMERNCNYSNLDKIIEKARYDEERNVYYIPDPIREEVQFPQVANLPVSGSNRNAQNDFHSPSPLNYSYQNQFANLDPDEVERRYARNTDPSTVPLNTTRNKRQEQLLNENALFQSIKTHPSQTNDNDYFNRRLSPYESPIPRLTRRYGPSADK
;
A
#
# COMPACT_ATOMS: atom_id res chain seq x y z
N MET A 1 36.32 23.10 42.15
CA MET A 1 35.49 22.11 42.88
C MET A 1 34.32 21.53 42.08
N LYS A 2 33.53 22.29 41.30
CA LYS A 2 32.42 21.71 40.51
C LYS A 2 32.88 20.87 39.31
N ILE A 3 33.92 21.31 38.61
CA ILE A 3 34.49 20.62 37.44
C ILE A 3 35.10 19.27 37.81
N GLU A 4 35.81 19.19 38.95
CA GLU A 4 36.41 17.95 39.43
C GLU A 4 35.36 16.87 39.74
N LYS A 5 34.25 17.28 40.35
CA LYS A 5 33.12 16.38 40.64
C LYS A 5 32.44 15.85 39.38
N GLU A 6 32.35 16.66 38.32
CA GLU A 6 31.82 16.18 37.05
C GLU A 6 32.77 15.23 36.33
N LYS A 7 34.08 15.50 36.35
CA LYS A 7 35.08 14.58 35.80
C LYS A 7 35.05 13.22 36.49
N GLU A 8 34.92 13.20 37.81
CA GLU A 8 34.84 11.98 38.59
C GLU A 8 33.55 11.21 38.28
N ARG A 9 32.41 11.89 38.14
CA ARG A 9 31.14 11.28 37.70
C ARG A 9 31.27 10.65 36.31
N LEU A 10 31.79 11.38 35.34
CA LEU A 10 32.04 10.88 33.98
C LEU A 10 32.95 9.64 34.02
N ARG A 11 34.04 9.67 34.79
CA ARG A 11 34.94 8.52 34.93
C ARG A 11 34.21 7.30 35.49
N THR A 12 33.38 7.47 36.52
CA THR A 12 32.60 6.35 37.09
C THR A 12 31.54 5.82 36.12
N GLU A 13 30.94 6.68 35.29
CA GLU A 13 29.98 6.26 34.27
C GLU A 13 30.66 5.47 33.15
N PHE A 14 31.81 5.93 32.66
CA PHE A 14 32.61 5.20 31.68
C PHE A 14 33.10 3.85 32.22
N GLU A 15 33.57 3.82 33.47
CA GLU A 15 34.04 2.58 34.11
C GLU A 15 32.90 1.57 34.29
N ARG A 16 31.69 2.04 34.61
CA ARG A 16 30.48 1.21 34.68
C ARG A 16 30.07 0.68 33.31
N GLU A 17 30.02 1.53 32.29
CA GLU A 17 29.65 1.12 30.93
C GLU A 17 30.65 0.12 30.34
N ALA A 18 31.95 0.33 30.58
CA ALA A 18 32.99 -0.62 30.17
C ALA A 18 32.90 -1.96 30.91
N ALA A 19 32.47 -1.98 32.18
CA ALA A 19 32.22 -3.21 32.92
C ALA A 19 30.99 -3.95 32.41
N GLU A 20 29.93 -3.22 32.05
CA GLU A 20 28.70 -3.79 31.49
C GLU A 20 28.93 -4.40 30.11
N LEU A 21 29.68 -3.73 29.23
CA LEU A 21 30.11 -4.27 27.93
C LEU A 21 30.93 -5.56 28.08
N ARG A 22 31.86 -5.62 29.04
CA ARG A 22 32.62 -6.85 29.33
C ARG A 22 31.70 -7.98 29.79
N ARG A 23 30.74 -7.70 30.67
CA ARG A 23 29.78 -8.68 31.16
C ARG A 23 28.94 -9.24 30.00
N GLN A 24 28.46 -8.37 29.12
CA GLN A 24 27.70 -8.79 27.93
C GLN A 24 28.54 -9.67 26.99
N CYS A 25 29.80 -9.31 26.73
CA CYS A 25 30.68 -10.15 25.92
C CYS A 25 30.96 -11.53 26.56
N GLU A 26 31.10 -11.59 27.89
CA GLU A 26 31.30 -12.85 28.61
C GLU A 26 30.04 -13.72 28.60
N GLU A 27 28.87 -13.12 28.82
CA GLU A 27 27.57 -13.77 28.71
C GLU A 27 27.39 -14.33 27.29
N GLU A 28 27.56 -13.51 26.24
CA GLU A 28 27.46 -13.96 24.85
C GLU A 28 28.44 -15.09 24.53
N ARG A 29 29.67 -15.05 25.06
CA ARG A 29 30.65 -16.14 24.88
C ARG A 29 30.16 -17.45 25.49
N LEU A 30 29.59 -17.39 26.70
CA LEU A 30 29.05 -18.57 27.38
C LEU A 30 27.83 -19.12 26.63
N THR A 31 26.88 -18.26 26.24
CA THR A 31 25.69 -18.69 25.48
C THR A 31 26.06 -19.31 24.14
N ASN A 32 27.09 -18.75 23.47
CA ASN A 32 27.59 -19.28 22.21
C ASN A 32 28.31 -20.63 22.42
N GLN A 33 29.05 -20.80 23.52
CA GLN A 33 29.67 -22.06 23.89
C GLN A 33 28.62 -23.15 24.20
N GLU A 34 27.55 -22.81 24.90
CA GLU A 34 26.42 -23.71 25.14
C GLU A 34 25.70 -24.09 23.84
N LEU A 35 25.51 -23.12 22.94
CA LEU A 35 24.90 -23.37 21.63
C LEU A 35 25.76 -24.33 20.79
N GLN A 36 27.08 -24.17 20.81
CA GLN A 36 28.01 -25.09 20.16
C GLN A 36 27.96 -26.50 20.76
N HIS A 37 27.85 -26.61 22.08
CA HIS A 37 27.70 -27.92 22.74
C HIS A 37 26.41 -28.61 22.29
N ARG A 38 25.27 -27.90 22.36
CA ARG A 38 23.97 -28.43 21.90
C ARG A 38 23.99 -28.80 20.43
N TYR A 39 24.70 -28.04 19.60
CA TYR A 39 24.86 -28.36 18.18
C TYR A 39 25.63 -29.66 17.97
N ASN A 40 26.71 -29.88 18.74
CA ASN A 40 27.47 -31.12 18.69
C ASN A 40 26.66 -32.31 19.19
N ASP A 41 25.92 -32.16 20.29
CA ASP A 41 25.04 -33.21 20.83
C ASP A 41 23.99 -33.63 19.79
N LEU A 42 23.36 -32.64 19.14
CA LEU A 42 22.36 -32.89 18.11
C LEU A 42 22.98 -33.58 16.89
N LYS A 43 24.19 -33.17 16.49
CA LYS A 43 24.93 -33.81 15.40
C LYS A 43 25.25 -35.26 15.72
N GLU A 44 25.70 -35.57 16.93
CA GLU A 44 25.97 -36.94 17.36
C GLU A 44 24.70 -37.81 17.35
N GLN A 45 23.55 -37.25 17.73
CA GLN A 45 22.26 -37.93 17.63
C GLN A 45 21.92 -38.26 16.17
N TYR A 46 22.03 -37.29 15.26
CA TYR A 46 21.77 -37.53 13.84
C TYR A 46 22.74 -38.55 13.22
N ASP A 47 24.03 -38.45 13.52
CA ASP A 47 25.04 -39.39 13.05
C ASP A 47 24.77 -40.81 13.62
N GLY A 48 24.27 -40.91 14.85
CA GLY A 48 23.81 -42.15 15.48
C GLY A 48 22.61 -42.77 14.78
N ASP A 49 21.59 -41.96 14.47
CA ASP A 49 20.37 -42.39 13.79
C ASP A 49 20.65 -42.83 12.34
N ILE A 50 21.53 -42.11 11.63
CA ILE A 50 21.99 -42.49 10.28
C ILE A 50 22.67 -43.86 10.31
N ASN A 51 23.59 -44.07 11.28
CA ASN A 51 24.27 -45.34 11.44
C ASN A 51 23.31 -46.48 11.85
N ALA A 52 22.24 -46.19 12.57
CA ALA A 52 21.19 -47.16 12.92
C ALA A 52 20.32 -47.52 11.71
N LEU A 53 20.01 -46.55 10.84
CA LEU A 53 19.31 -46.78 9.58
C LEU A 53 20.13 -47.64 8.62
N ASP A 54 21.43 -47.36 8.48
CA ASP A 54 22.33 -48.10 7.58
C ASP A 54 22.49 -49.57 8.01
N LYS A 55 22.44 -49.85 9.32
CA LYS A 55 22.39 -51.23 9.85
C LYS A 55 21.07 -51.96 9.55
N GLN A 56 19.97 -51.24 9.33
CA GLN A 56 18.67 -51.83 8.99
C GLN A 56 18.49 -52.07 7.49
N THR A 57 19.22 -51.37 6.62
CA THR A 57 19.14 -51.50 5.15
C THR A 57 20.04 -52.60 4.55
N ALA A 58 20.81 -53.33 5.37
CA ALA A 58 21.62 -54.46 4.91
C ALA A 58 20.74 -55.63 4.39
N PRO A 59 20.93 -56.13 3.14
CA PRO A 59 19.99 -57.04 2.49
C PRO A 59 20.03 -58.47 3.08
N ARG A 60 18.93 -58.89 3.70
CA ARG A 60 18.64 -60.30 4.02
C ARG A 60 18.35 -61.09 2.73
N LYS A 61 19.27 -61.99 2.35
CA LYS A 61 19.11 -62.92 1.22
C LYS A 61 17.98 -63.93 1.48
N GLY A 62 17.01 -64.05 0.56
CA GLY A 62 16.03 -65.14 0.62
C GLY A 62 14.97 -65.21 -0.49
N LYS A 63 15.24 -66.08 -1.49
CA LYS A 63 14.31 -66.90 -2.31
C LYS A 63 13.44 -66.27 -3.42
N LYS A 64 13.82 -66.61 -4.65
CA LYS A 64 13.02 -66.57 -5.90
C LYS A 64 11.88 -67.59 -5.87
N LYS A 65 10.73 -67.26 -6.48
CA LYS A 65 9.83 -68.23 -7.12
C LYS A 65 9.03 -67.58 -8.27
N ASP A 66 8.86 -68.36 -9.32
CA ASP A 66 8.49 -68.02 -10.69
C ASP A 66 6.99 -67.71 -10.92
N ARG A 67 6.67 -66.95 -12.00
CA ARG A 67 5.89 -67.39 -13.19
C ARG A 67 5.15 -66.25 -13.94
N SER A 68 5.42 -66.19 -15.24
CA SER A 68 4.57 -65.92 -16.42
C SER A 68 3.21 -65.19 -16.31
N GLY A 69 2.97 -64.23 -17.22
CA GLY A 69 1.62 -63.84 -17.64
C GLY A 69 1.57 -62.52 -18.43
N LYS A 70 0.77 -62.48 -19.49
CA LYS A 70 0.78 -61.50 -20.60
C LYS A 70 -0.49 -60.62 -20.57
N GLN A 71 -0.31 -59.31 -20.79
CA GLN A 71 -1.20 -58.25 -21.32
C GLN A 71 -2.74 -58.29 -21.12
N SER A 72 -3.32 -57.18 -20.61
CA SER A 72 -4.33 -56.32 -21.29
C SER A 72 -4.82 -55.17 -20.40
N ASN A 73 -5.33 -54.11 -21.04
CA ASN A 73 -5.81 -52.82 -20.51
C ASN A 73 -7.12 -52.93 -19.68
N ASP A 74 -7.34 -52.12 -18.64
CA ASP A 74 -8.18 -50.89 -18.66
C ASP A 74 -8.41 -50.27 -17.26
N GLU A 75 -8.59 -48.95 -17.26
CA GLU A 75 -9.15 -47.96 -16.30
C GLU A 75 -9.06 -48.07 -14.74
N ASN A 76 -8.56 -46.95 -14.17
CA ASN A 76 -8.90 -46.28 -12.90
C ASN A 76 -9.23 -47.12 -11.66
N ASP A 77 -8.26 -47.19 -10.73
CA ASP A 77 -8.60 -47.24 -9.31
C ASP A 77 -7.58 -46.47 -8.43
N ARG A 78 -8.09 -45.56 -7.61
CA ARG A 78 -7.33 -44.82 -6.60
C ARG A 78 -7.13 -45.74 -5.39
N THR A 79 -6.04 -46.49 -5.40
CA THR A 79 -5.45 -47.06 -4.19
C THR A 79 -3.95 -46.77 -4.18
N PRO A 80 -3.34 -46.40 -3.04
CA PRO A 80 -1.89 -46.26 -2.99
C PRO A 80 -1.30 -47.65 -3.11
N ARG A 81 -0.90 -48.00 -4.33
CA ARG A 81 -0.09 -49.17 -4.65
C ARG A 81 1.04 -49.22 -3.62
N ALA A 82 1.25 -50.38 -3.00
CA ALA A 82 2.37 -50.58 -2.09
C ALA A 82 3.68 -50.36 -2.88
N MET A 83 4.16 -49.11 -2.87
CA MET A 83 5.37 -48.73 -3.58
C MET A 83 6.54 -49.54 -3.02
N ASN A 84 7.38 -50.06 -3.91
CA ASN A 84 8.54 -50.85 -3.52
C ASN A 84 9.43 -49.99 -2.60
N SER A 85 10.16 -50.60 -1.66
CA SER A 85 10.97 -49.84 -0.67
C SER A 85 11.97 -48.89 -1.35
N GLU A 86 12.49 -49.33 -2.50
CA GLU A 86 13.41 -48.56 -3.35
C GLU A 86 12.71 -47.38 -4.07
N GLU A 87 11.46 -47.56 -4.50
CA GLU A 87 10.67 -46.47 -5.09
C GLU A 87 10.27 -45.43 -4.05
N LYS A 88 9.99 -45.86 -2.81
CA LYS A 88 9.76 -44.96 -1.67
C LYS A 88 11.01 -44.16 -1.32
N LEU A 89 12.19 -44.80 -1.34
CA LEU A 89 13.48 -44.14 -1.14
C LEU A 89 13.77 -43.13 -2.25
N ASN A 90 13.60 -43.50 -3.51
CA ASN A 90 13.78 -42.59 -4.63
C ASN A 90 12.81 -41.41 -4.58
N ARG A 91 11.56 -41.66 -4.18
CA ARG A 91 10.57 -40.60 -3.97
C ARG A 91 10.93 -39.71 -2.78
N LEU A 92 11.49 -40.27 -1.71
CA LEU A 92 12.00 -39.52 -0.56
C LEU A 92 13.20 -38.66 -0.96
N TYR A 93 14.18 -39.19 -1.70
CA TYR A 93 15.31 -38.41 -2.25
C TYR A 93 14.84 -37.28 -3.17
N GLU A 94 13.84 -37.55 -4.01
CA GLU A 94 13.24 -36.54 -4.88
C GLU A 94 12.51 -35.46 -4.07
N LEU A 95 11.83 -35.83 -2.98
CA LEU A 95 11.16 -34.91 -2.07
C LEU A 95 12.14 -34.14 -1.19
N GLU A 96 13.22 -34.75 -0.72
CA GLU A 96 14.30 -34.11 0.03
C GLU A 96 14.97 -33.04 -0.82
N HIS A 97 15.32 -33.37 -2.07
CA HIS A 97 15.84 -32.38 -3.01
C HIS A 97 14.84 -31.27 -3.32
N LYS A 98 13.52 -31.53 -3.32
CA LYS A 98 12.49 -30.50 -3.56
C LYS A 98 12.14 -29.65 -2.34
N LEU A 99 12.20 -30.22 -1.12
CA LEU A 99 11.81 -29.57 0.13
C LEU A 99 13.00 -28.94 0.85
N ILE A 100 14.20 -29.50 0.70
CA ILE A 100 15.45 -29.00 1.28
C ILE A 100 16.30 -28.42 0.13
N GLY A 101 15.99 -27.19 -0.26
CA GLY A 101 16.92 -26.35 -1.02
C GLY A 101 17.03 -26.57 -2.53
N GLY A 102 16.17 -27.38 -3.17
CA GLY A 102 16.22 -27.63 -4.62
C GLY A 102 16.11 -26.39 -5.51
N GLU A 103 15.43 -25.35 -5.04
CA GLU A 103 15.29 -24.09 -5.76
C GLU A 103 16.58 -23.26 -5.75
N GLU A 104 17.49 -23.47 -4.80
CA GLU A 104 18.75 -22.72 -4.64
C GLU A 104 20.01 -23.47 -5.09
N ILE A 105 19.96 -24.80 -5.29
CA ILE A 105 21.13 -25.62 -5.65
C ILE A 105 21.77 -25.18 -6.99
N ASN A 106 20.97 -24.75 -7.97
CA ASN A 106 21.45 -24.24 -9.25
C ASN A 106 21.55 -22.71 -9.32
N ASN A 107 21.40 -22.01 -8.18
CA ASN A 107 21.56 -20.57 -8.15
C ASN A 107 23.06 -20.21 -8.13
N GLU A 108 23.68 -20.28 -9.31
CA GLU A 108 25.09 -19.97 -9.54
C GLU A 108 25.48 -18.59 -9.00
N GLU A 109 24.54 -17.64 -8.88
CA GLU A 109 24.77 -16.35 -8.23
C GLU A 109 25.02 -16.47 -6.72
N GLN A 110 24.25 -17.29 -6.01
CA GLN A 110 24.45 -17.52 -4.58
C GLN A 110 25.77 -18.27 -4.30
N LYS A 111 26.13 -19.22 -5.17
CA LYS A 111 27.42 -19.92 -5.12
C LYS A 111 28.59 -18.98 -5.37
N LYS A 112 28.49 -18.08 -6.35
CA LYS A 112 29.47 -16.99 -6.58
C LYS A 112 29.56 -16.05 -5.38
N LYS A 113 28.43 -15.64 -4.80
CA LYS A 113 28.36 -14.79 -3.60
C LYS A 113 29.02 -15.44 -2.39
N ARG A 114 28.78 -16.74 -2.18
CA ARG A 114 29.43 -17.54 -1.13
C ARG A 114 30.93 -17.65 -1.35
N LYS A 115 31.36 -17.92 -2.60
CA LYS A 115 32.78 -17.98 -2.95
C LYS A 115 33.48 -16.64 -2.76
N LYS A 116 32.83 -15.54 -3.14
CA LYS A 116 33.34 -14.17 -2.93
C LYS A 116 33.52 -13.89 -1.44
N ARG A 117 32.51 -14.15 -0.61
CA ARG A 117 32.60 -14.02 0.85
C ARG A 117 33.72 -14.86 1.47
N LEU A 118 33.92 -16.09 0.98
CA LEU A 118 34.98 -16.97 1.47
C LEU A 118 36.37 -16.43 1.11
N ASN A 119 36.54 -15.91 -0.11
CA ASN A 119 37.78 -15.27 -0.53
C ASN A 119 38.06 -13.99 0.26
N GLU A 120 37.06 -13.13 0.44
CA GLU A 120 37.17 -11.91 1.27
C GLU A 120 37.53 -12.25 2.72
N MET A 121 36.95 -13.31 3.29
CA MET A 121 37.30 -13.80 4.63
C MET A 121 38.76 -14.27 4.70
N ARG A 122 39.20 -15.04 3.70
CA ARG A 122 40.58 -15.54 3.62
C ARG A 122 41.57 -14.40 3.49
N GLU A 123 41.31 -13.45 2.60
CA GLU A 123 42.16 -12.27 2.40
C GLU A 123 42.28 -11.44 3.69
N LYS A 124 41.16 -11.19 4.38
CA LYS A 124 41.18 -10.53 5.70
C LYS A 124 41.93 -11.33 6.77
N GLN A 125 41.91 -12.67 6.69
CA GLN A 125 42.66 -13.52 7.61
C GLN A 125 44.16 -13.46 7.33
N GLU A 126 44.56 -13.48 6.06
CA GLU A 126 45.95 -13.34 5.62
C GLU A 126 46.52 -11.96 6.00
N GLN A 127 45.76 -10.88 5.79
CA GLN A 127 46.15 -9.54 6.24
C GLN A 127 46.33 -9.47 7.76
N ARG A 128 45.45 -10.10 8.54
CA ARG A 128 45.60 -10.20 10.01
C ARG A 128 46.87 -10.95 10.40
N GLN A 129 47.15 -12.07 9.75
CA GLN A 129 48.37 -12.84 10.01
C GLN A 129 49.64 -12.05 9.63
N LEU A 130 49.59 -11.31 8.52
CA LEU A 130 50.69 -10.44 8.10
C LEU A 130 50.94 -9.33 9.12
N LEU A 131 49.87 -8.70 9.63
CA LEU A 131 49.97 -7.70 10.69
C LEU A 131 50.56 -8.28 11.98
N THR A 132 50.12 -9.47 12.41
CA THR A 132 50.67 -10.15 13.60
C THR A 132 52.18 -10.38 13.44
N LYS A 133 52.62 -10.84 12.27
CA LYS A 133 54.05 -11.03 11.98
C LYS A 133 54.82 -9.72 11.94
N ALA A 134 54.24 -8.66 11.38
CA ALA A 134 54.85 -7.33 11.35
C ALA A 134 55.01 -6.73 12.75
N ILE A 135 54.06 -6.97 13.64
CA ILE A 135 54.16 -6.61 15.07
C ILE A 135 55.29 -7.40 15.76
N GLU A 136 55.43 -8.69 15.45
CA GLU A 136 56.53 -9.52 15.98
C GLU A 136 57.91 -9.09 15.45
N SER A 137 57.98 -8.59 14.21
CA SER A 137 59.22 -8.16 13.57
C SER A 137 59.53 -6.66 13.68
N ASN A 138 58.67 -5.86 14.34
CA ASN A 138 58.73 -4.38 14.36
C ASN A 138 58.89 -3.76 12.95
N ASP A 139 58.13 -4.28 11.97
CA ASP A 139 58.15 -3.76 10.60
C ASP A 139 57.12 -2.63 10.42
N ASP A 140 57.57 -1.39 10.57
CA ASP A 140 56.75 -0.19 10.56
C ASP A 140 56.06 0.06 9.20
N ASP A 141 56.68 -0.36 8.08
CA ASP A 141 56.16 -0.12 6.73
C ASP A 141 54.90 -0.94 6.44
N VAL A 142 54.87 -2.20 6.91
CA VAL A 142 53.69 -3.07 6.78
C VAL A 142 52.57 -2.57 7.69
N MET A 143 52.92 -2.10 8.88
CA MET A 143 51.96 -1.57 9.84
C MET A 143 51.28 -0.30 9.31
N MET A 144 52.03 0.63 8.72
CA MET A 144 51.50 1.86 8.12
C MET A 144 50.47 1.56 7.01
N ARG A 145 50.77 0.62 6.11
CA ARG A 145 49.83 0.23 5.03
C ARG A 145 48.54 -0.37 5.55
N VAL A 146 48.60 -1.17 6.62
CA VAL A 146 47.39 -1.74 7.25
C VAL A 146 46.57 -0.64 7.92
N PHE A 147 47.22 0.36 8.53
CA PHE A 147 46.53 1.54 9.08
C PHE A 147 45.90 2.40 7.99
N ASP A 148 46.61 2.71 6.91
CA ASP A 148 46.08 3.48 5.78
C ASP A 148 44.86 2.79 5.15
N ASN A 149 44.94 1.47 4.90
CA ASN A 149 43.82 0.69 4.38
C ASN A 149 42.63 0.66 5.35
N ALA A 150 42.86 0.45 6.65
CA ALA A 150 41.80 0.45 7.64
C ALA A 150 41.14 1.83 7.78
N GLN A 151 41.93 2.91 7.68
CA GLN A 151 41.44 4.27 7.73
C GLN A 151 40.63 4.61 6.47
N GLU A 152 41.07 4.21 5.28
CA GLU A 152 40.30 4.37 4.05
C GLU A 152 38.99 3.57 4.08
N GLU A 153 39.01 2.31 4.54
CA GLU A 153 37.80 1.51 4.75
C GLU A 153 36.83 2.18 5.75
N LEU A 154 37.34 2.73 6.85
CA LEU A 154 36.54 3.48 7.84
C LEU A 154 35.92 4.73 7.22
N HIS A 155 36.67 5.51 6.45
CA HIS A 155 36.13 6.69 5.77
C HIS A 155 35.07 6.31 4.74
N PHE A 156 35.31 5.27 3.94
CA PHE A 156 34.37 4.80 2.93
C PHE A 156 33.07 4.27 3.56
N THR A 157 33.17 3.46 4.62
CA THR A 157 32.01 2.93 5.34
C THR A 157 31.24 4.04 6.06
N SER A 158 31.95 4.99 6.69
CA SER A 158 31.32 6.17 7.31
C SER A 158 30.55 7.01 6.29
N LYS A 159 31.12 7.22 5.10
CA LYS A 159 30.45 7.97 4.02
C LYS A 159 29.20 7.25 3.51
N GLN A 160 29.26 5.93 3.30
CA GLN A 160 28.08 5.13 2.92
C GLN A 160 27.00 5.18 4.00
N LEU A 161 27.41 5.10 5.27
CA LEU A 161 26.48 5.16 6.40
C LEU A 161 25.82 6.54 6.51
N GLU A 162 26.54 7.61 6.22
CA GLU A 162 25.96 8.97 6.13
C GLU A 162 24.95 9.08 4.98
N GLN A 163 25.27 8.54 3.80
CA GLN A 163 24.34 8.52 2.66
C GLN A 163 23.05 7.76 3.00
N LEU A 164 23.19 6.57 3.58
CA LEU A 164 22.03 5.77 4.02
C LEU A 164 21.22 6.49 5.08
N ARG A 165 21.87 7.20 6.03
CA ARG A 165 21.16 8.02 7.02
C ARG A 165 20.38 9.16 6.37
N LEU A 166 20.95 9.82 5.36
CA LEU A 166 20.28 10.89 4.63
C LEU A 166 19.07 10.35 3.87
N GLU A 167 19.23 9.21 3.19
CA GLU A 167 18.14 8.52 2.51
C GLU A 167 17.05 8.09 3.49
N ASN A 168 17.42 7.53 4.65
CA ASN A 168 16.46 7.15 5.68
C ASN A 168 15.70 8.37 6.21
N LYS A 169 16.37 9.52 6.39
CA LYS A 169 15.71 10.78 6.79
C LYS A 169 14.74 11.27 5.71
N ARG A 170 15.14 11.24 4.43
CA ARG A 170 14.27 11.59 3.31
C ARG A 170 13.04 10.68 3.28
N LEU A 171 13.21 9.36 3.34
CA LEU A 171 12.10 8.41 3.33
C LEU A 171 11.18 8.58 4.54
N LYS A 172 11.71 8.93 5.70
CA LYS A 172 10.89 9.26 6.88
C LYS A 172 10.06 10.51 6.65
N GLN A 173 10.66 11.56 6.10
CA GLN A 173 9.94 12.77 5.74
C GLN A 173 8.87 12.49 4.67
N ASP A 174 9.20 11.73 3.63
CA ASP A 174 8.24 11.34 2.58
C ASP A 174 7.06 10.56 3.19
N ASN A 175 7.31 9.68 4.16
CA ASN A 175 6.26 8.97 4.88
C ASN A 175 5.42 9.90 5.77
N GLU A 176 6.04 10.84 6.47
CA GLU A 176 5.32 11.83 7.29
C GLU A 176 4.42 12.72 6.42
N ASP A 177 4.93 13.17 5.26
CA ASP A 177 4.17 13.95 4.29
C ASP A 177 2.98 13.13 3.74
N LEU A 178 3.19 11.86 3.38
CA LEU A 178 2.11 10.97 2.96
C LEU A 178 1.06 10.74 4.05
N LEU A 179 1.48 10.55 5.30
CA LEU A 179 0.55 10.39 6.42
C LEU A 179 -0.30 11.65 6.61
N HIS A 180 0.31 12.84 6.49
CA HIS A 180 -0.43 14.09 6.56
C HIS A 180 -1.43 14.25 5.42
N GLU A 181 -1.06 13.87 4.20
CA GLU A 181 -1.98 13.81 3.06
C GLU A 181 -3.16 12.86 3.33
N PHE A 182 -2.89 11.64 3.83
CA PHE A 182 -3.94 10.68 4.16
C PHE A 182 -4.88 11.18 5.26
N GLU A 183 -4.36 11.84 6.29
CA GLU A 183 -5.18 12.42 7.36
C GLU A 183 -6.07 13.55 6.83
N SER A 184 -5.51 14.42 5.98
CA SER A 184 -6.25 15.50 5.33
C SER A 184 -7.37 14.95 4.44
N ASP A 185 -7.06 13.96 3.60
CA ASP A 185 -8.03 13.30 2.73
C ASP A 185 -9.12 12.59 3.54
N ARG A 186 -8.74 11.87 4.60
CA ARG A 186 -9.69 11.24 5.52
C ARG A 186 -10.65 12.28 6.12
N GLN A 187 -10.12 13.42 6.56
CA GLN A 187 -10.96 14.50 7.09
C GLN A 187 -11.88 15.08 6.01
N ASN A 188 -11.39 15.22 4.77
CA ASN A 188 -12.19 15.67 3.65
C ASN A 188 -13.33 14.69 3.34
N TYR A 189 -13.06 13.37 3.31
CA TYR A 189 -14.10 12.35 3.15
C TYR A 189 -15.17 12.46 4.25
N PHE A 190 -14.78 12.64 5.51
CA PHE A 190 -15.74 12.86 6.59
C PHE A 190 -16.54 14.15 6.40
N ASN A 191 -15.94 15.23 5.89
CA ASN A 191 -16.66 16.47 5.62
C ASN A 191 -17.67 16.30 4.48
N ILE A 192 -17.31 15.59 3.42
CA ILE A 192 -18.21 15.24 2.31
C ILE A 192 -19.37 14.40 2.83
N MET A 193 -19.10 13.35 3.61
CA MET A 193 -20.13 12.49 4.19
C MET A 193 -21.10 13.30 5.08
N ARG A 194 -20.59 14.17 5.96
CA ARG A 194 -21.43 15.06 6.78
C ARG A 194 -22.28 16.02 5.93
N ALA A 195 -21.72 16.55 4.83
CA ALA A 195 -22.45 17.41 3.93
C ALA A 195 -23.58 16.65 3.20
N GLN A 196 -23.28 15.43 2.73
CA GLN A 196 -24.24 14.53 2.12
C GLN A 196 -25.35 14.11 3.10
N GLU A 197 -25.01 13.76 4.34
CA GLU A 197 -25.97 13.44 5.40
C GLU A 197 -26.94 14.61 5.67
N LYS A 198 -26.42 15.84 5.73
CA LYS A 198 -27.25 17.04 5.86
C LYS A 198 -28.19 17.22 4.67
N GLN A 199 -27.69 16.97 3.46
CA GLN A 199 -28.50 17.06 2.25
C GLN A 199 -29.59 15.97 2.20
N LEU A 200 -29.27 14.73 2.60
CA LEU A 200 -30.24 13.64 2.71
C LEU A 200 -31.31 13.94 3.76
N LEU A 201 -30.94 14.51 4.91
CA LEU A 201 -31.89 14.91 5.94
C LEU A 201 -32.85 16.01 5.45
N LEU A 202 -32.33 16.98 4.68
CA LEU A 202 -33.14 18.00 4.04
C LEU A 202 -34.14 17.37 3.05
N PHE A 203 -33.68 16.49 2.17
CA PHE A 203 -34.55 15.80 1.22
C PHE A 203 -35.62 14.96 1.91
N ARG A 204 -35.26 14.22 2.96
CA ARG A 204 -36.23 13.50 3.79
C ARG A 204 -37.29 14.43 4.37
N THR A 205 -36.87 15.53 5.00
CA THR A 205 -37.79 16.51 5.59
C THR A 205 -38.71 17.14 4.53
N MET A 206 -38.17 17.43 3.35
CA MET A 206 -38.94 17.97 2.23
C MET A 206 -39.97 16.96 1.74
N LEU A 207 -39.57 15.70 1.54
CA LEU A 207 -40.48 14.63 1.11
C LEU A 207 -41.57 14.37 2.15
N GLU A 208 -41.25 14.37 3.45
CA GLU A 208 -42.24 14.26 4.53
C GLU A 208 -43.28 15.39 4.44
N LYS A 209 -42.83 16.64 4.27
CA LYS A 209 -43.76 17.77 4.06
C LYS A 209 -44.57 17.63 2.77
N MET A 210 -43.96 17.20 1.67
CA MET A 210 -44.68 16.99 0.40
C MET A 210 -45.71 15.87 0.53
N SER A 211 -45.38 14.77 1.18
CA SER A 211 -46.30 13.64 1.42
C SER A 211 -47.55 14.06 2.21
N SER A 212 -47.42 15.03 3.12
CA SER A 212 -48.55 15.59 3.87
C SER A 212 -49.49 16.47 3.04
N VAL A 213 -48.99 17.01 1.92
CA VAL A 213 -49.78 17.83 0.97
C VAL A 213 -50.44 16.97 -0.11
N MET A 214 -49.89 15.79 -0.39
CA MET A 214 -50.43 14.85 -1.40
C MET A 214 -51.81 14.32 -1.02
N GLU A 215 -52.63 14.05 -2.03
CA GLU A 215 -53.95 13.43 -1.83
C GLU A 215 -53.82 12.06 -1.16
N ARG A 216 -54.65 11.77 -0.15
CA ARG A 216 -54.55 10.54 0.68
C ARG A 216 -54.78 9.24 -0.09
N ASN A 217 -55.41 9.33 -1.27
CA ASN A 217 -55.66 8.21 -2.16
C ASN A 217 -54.51 7.96 -3.16
N CYS A 218 -53.39 8.69 -3.06
CA CYS A 218 -52.22 8.46 -3.90
C CYS A 218 -51.23 7.53 -3.21
N ASN A 219 -50.63 6.59 -3.94
CA ASN A 219 -49.56 5.71 -3.44
C ASN A 219 -48.38 6.52 -2.84
N TYR A 220 -48.12 7.72 -3.36
CA TYR A 220 -47.07 8.64 -2.89
C TYR A 220 -47.37 9.38 -1.59
N SER A 221 -48.56 9.23 -1.02
CA SER A 221 -48.86 9.76 0.32
C SER A 221 -48.13 8.96 1.42
N ASN A 222 -47.82 7.68 1.18
CA ASN A 222 -47.05 6.85 2.11
C ASN A 222 -45.66 6.53 1.52
N LEU A 223 -44.64 7.23 2.02
CA LEU A 223 -43.26 7.09 1.54
C LEU A 223 -42.66 5.71 1.86
N ASP A 224 -43.04 5.08 2.97
CA ASP A 224 -42.50 3.77 3.37
C ASP A 224 -42.87 2.67 2.37
N LYS A 225 -44.11 2.70 1.85
CA LYS A 225 -44.58 1.78 0.80
C LYS A 225 -43.81 1.94 -0.51
N ILE A 226 -43.32 3.14 -0.80
CA ILE A 226 -42.53 3.41 -2.00
C ILE A 226 -41.10 2.92 -1.81
N ILE A 227 -40.51 3.15 -0.64
CA ILE A 227 -39.16 2.68 -0.30
C ILE A 227 -39.09 1.16 -0.39
N GLU A 228 -40.09 0.44 0.12
CA GLU A 228 -40.16 -1.03 0.05
C GLU A 228 -40.19 -1.56 -1.39
N LYS A 229 -40.84 -0.83 -2.31
CA LYS A 229 -40.95 -1.21 -3.73
C LYS A 229 -39.81 -0.65 -4.59
N ALA A 230 -38.97 0.20 -4.03
CA ALA A 230 -37.85 0.80 -4.75
C ALA A 230 -36.74 -0.24 -4.96
N ARG A 231 -36.18 -0.26 -6.16
CA ARG A 231 -35.05 -1.14 -6.51
C ARG A 231 -33.89 -0.28 -6.99
N TYR A 232 -32.70 -0.55 -6.46
CA TYR A 232 -31.48 0.12 -6.89
C TYR A 232 -30.89 -0.61 -8.09
N ASP A 233 -30.53 0.16 -9.12
CA ASP A 233 -29.83 -0.34 -10.30
C ASP A 233 -28.36 0.09 -10.23
N GLU A 234 -27.46 -0.88 -9.98
CA GLU A 234 -26.02 -0.65 -9.88
C GLU A 234 -25.40 -0.24 -11.23
N GLU A 235 -25.92 -0.73 -12.36
CA GLU A 235 -25.36 -0.45 -13.69
C GLU A 235 -25.61 1.00 -14.10
N ARG A 236 -26.78 1.54 -13.75
CA ARG A 236 -27.18 2.90 -14.10
C ARG A 236 -27.02 3.91 -12.96
N ASN A 237 -26.71 3.45 -11.75
CA ASN A 237 -26.64 4.25 -10.52
C ASN A 237 -27.93 5.05 -10.24
N VAL A 238 -29.09 4.45 -10.50
CA VAL A 238 -30.41 5.09 -10.34
C VAL A 238 -31.35 4.18 -9.54
N TYR A 239 -32.20 4.78 -8.69
CA TYR A 239 -33.31 4.07 -8.08
C TYR A 239 -34.51 4.02 -9.04
N TYR A 240 -35.03 2.83 -9.31
CA TYR A 240 -36.33 2.69 -9.95
C TYR A 240 -37.43 2.73 -8.89
N ILE A 241 -38.36 3.65 -9.08
CA ILE A 241 -39.48 3.93 -8.17
C ILE A 241 -40.79 3.66 -8.94
N PRO A 242 -41.85 3.10 -8.31
CA PRO A 242 -43.14 2.85 -8.98
C PRO A 242 -43.87 4.14 -9.36
N ASP A 243 -44.55 4.17 -10.50
CA ASP A 243 -45.29 5.35 -10.98
C ASP A 243 -46.44 5.79 -10.04
N PRO A 244 -46.84 7.08 -10.06
CA PRO A 244 -47.90 7.60 -9.20
C PRO A 244 -49.28 7.13 -9.67
N ILE A 245 -49.91 6.28 -8.85
CA ILE A 245 -51.27 5.76 -9.06
C ILE A 245 -52.20 6.30 -7.97
N ARG A 246 -53.41 6.68 -8.35
CA ARG A 246 -54.50 7.04 -7.44
C ARG A 246 -55.39 5.81 -7.22
N GLU A 247 -55.53 5.38 -5.98
CA GLU A 247 -56.41 4.29 -5.58
C GLU A 247 -57.85 4.82 -5.50
N GLU A 248 -58.76 4.25 -6.28
CA GLU A 248 -60.19 4.56 -6.15
C GLU A 248 -60.73 3.86 -4.90
N VAL A 249 -61.11 4.66 -3.89
CA VAL A 249 -61.73 4.16 -2.67
C VAL A 249 -63.18 3.77 -3.01
N GLN A 250 -63.41 2.49 -3.28
CA GLN A 250 -64.77 1.96 -3.32
C GLN A 250 -65.29 1.84 -1.89
N PHE A 251 -66.20 2.72 -1.51
CA PHE A 251 -66.93 2.60 -0.27
C PHE A 251 -67.79 1.32 -0.30
N PRO A 252 -67.99 0.63 0.84
CA PRO A 252 -68.95 -0.46 0.91
C PRO A 252 -70.30 0.03 0.41
N GLN A 253 -70.81 -0.59 -0.66
CA GLN A 253 -72.17 -0.32 -1.11
C GLN A 253 -73.09 -0.72 0.04
N VAL A 254 -73.75 0.27 0.65
CA VAL A 254 -74.83 0.04 1.60
C VAL A 254 -75.90 -0.77 0.86
N ALA A 255 -75.94 -2.08 1.13
CA ALA A 255 -76.93 -2.95 0.56
C ALA A 255 -78.33 -2.50 1.06
N ASN A 256 -79.16 -2.14 0.09
CA ASN A 256 -80.63 -2.16 0.13
C ASN A 256 -81.35 -1.11 0.98
N LEU A 257 -81.63 0.04 0.37
CA LEU A 257 -82.90 0.77 0.55
C LEU A 257 -83.51 1.01 -0.86
N PRO A 258 -84.71 0.50 -1.17
CA PRO A 258 -85.32 0.68 -2.47
C PRO A 258 -85.98 2.06 -2.52
N VAL A 259 -85.35 3.04 -3.18
CA VAL A 259 -86.05 4.25 -3.60
C VAL A 259 -86.32 4.16 -5.09
N SER A 260 -87.58 3.87 -5.36
CA SER A 260 -88.27 3.96 -6.63
C SER A 260 -88.00 5.29 -7.34
N GLY A 261 -87.63 5.18 -8.61
CA GLY A 261 -87.71 6.15 -9.71
C GLY A 261 -87.86 7.65 -9.40
N SER A 262 -86.87 8.43 -9.84
CA SER A 262 -87.21 9.64 -10.60
C SER A 262 -86.08 9.99 -11.56
N ASN A 263 -86.39 9.77 -12.84
CA ASN A 263 -85.76 10.43 -13.97
C ASN A 263 -85.73 11.95 -13.72
N ARG A 264 -84.56 12.57 -13.70
CA ARG A 264 -84.39 14.00 -13.94
C ARG A 264 -83.14 14.23 -14.78
N ASN A 265 -83.40 14.51 -16.05
CA ASN A 265 -82.50 15.25 -16.93
C ASN A 265 -82.02 16.52 -16.22
N ALA A 266 -80.71 16.66 -16.08
CA ALA A 266 -80.05 17.95 -15.96
C ALA A 266 -78.78 17.87 -16.79
N GLN A 267 -78.82 18.48 -17.97
CA GLN A 267 -77.65 18.91 -18.70
C GLN A 267 -76.75 19.69 -17.73
N ASN A 268 -75.52 19.25 -17.57
CA ASN A 268 -74.44 20.12 -17.14
C ASN A 268 -73.24 19.81 -18.01
N ASP A 269 -73.03 20.72 -18.96
CA ASP A 269 -71.77 20.93 -19.65
C ASP A 269 -70.63 21.02 -18.64
N PHE A 270 -69.77 20.02 -18.63
CA PHE A 270 -68.42 20.17 -18.10
C PHE A 270 -67.43 19.84 -19.21
N HIS A 271 -66.82 20.91 -19.70
CA HIS A 271 -65.67 20.91 -20.59
C HIS A 271 -64.60 19.95 -20.06
N SER A 272 -64.20 19.03 -20.92
CA SER A 272 -62.96 18.28 -20.80
C SER A 272 -61.77 19.25 -20.81
N PRO A 273 -60.91 19.33 -19.78
CA PRO A 273 -59.62 19.95 -19.94
C PRO A 273 -58.69 18.92 -20.57
N SER A 274 -58.29 19.22 -21.80
CA SER A 274 -57.12 18.64 -22.48
C SER A 274 -55.90 18.61 -21.54
N PRO A 275 -55.02 17.60 -21.64
CA PRO A 275 -53.93 17.44 -20.68
C PRO A 275 -52.96 18.61 -20.74
N LEU A 276 -52.73 19.23 -19.59
CA LEU A 276 -51.66 20.19 -19.35
C LEU A 276 -50.32 19.50 -19.60
N ASN A 277 -49.75 19.84 -20.75
CA ASN A 277 -48.40 19.56 -21.20
C ASN A 277 -47.38 20.04 -20.14
N TYR A 278 -46.59 19.12 -19.60
CA TYR A 278 -45.46 19.40 -18.72
C TYR A 278 -44.41 20.23 -19.49
N SER A 279 -44.32 21.53 -19.21
CA SER A 279 -43.34 22.45 -19.79
C SER A 279 -42.01 22.50 -19.03
N TYR A 280 -41.38 21.34 -18.79
CA TYR A 280 -39.95 21.27 -18.40
C TYR A 280 -39.03 20.73 -19.51
N GLN A 281 -39.48 20.81 -20.77
CA GLN A 281 -38.69 20.44 -21.95
C GLN A 281 -38.58 21.57 -22.98
N ASN A 282 -38.68 22.84 -22.57
CA ASN A 282 -38.68 23.97 -23.52
C ASN A 282 -37.74 25.13 -23.16
N GLN A 283 -36.80 24.96 -22.22
CA GLN A 283 -35.79 26.00 -21.96
C GLN A 283 -34.62 26.00 -22.96
N PHE A 284 -34.52 25.00 -23.84
CA PHE A 284 -33.48 24.91 -24.87
C PHE A 284 -34.02 24.95 -26.31
N ALA A 285 -35.34 24.92 -26.50
CA ALA A 285 -35.94 24.80 -27.83
C ALA A 285 -35.95 26.12 -28.62
N ASN A 286 -35.70 27.27 -27.98
CA ASN A 286 -35.80 28.60 -28.58
C ASN A 286 -34.54 29.47 -28.39
N LEU A 287 -33.39 28.87 -28.10
CA LEU A 287 -32.13 29.61 -27.98
C LEU A 287 -31.31 29.42 -29.25
N ASP A 288 -30.79 30.53 -29.78
CA ASP A 288 -29.87 30.55 -30.92
C ASP A 288 -28.70 29.58 -30.65
N PRO A 289 -28.29 28.72 -31.62
CA PRO A 289 -27.23 27.73 -31.42
C PRO A 289 -25.94 28.35 -30.84
N ASP A 290 -25.61 29.56 -31.27
CA ASP A 290 -24.44 30.31 -30.81
C ASP A 290 -24.51 30.71 -29.32
N GLU A 291 -25.70 30.87 -28.75
CA GLU A 291 -25.86 31.22 -27.34
C GLU A 291 -25.76 30.00 -26.41
N VAL A 292 -26.18 28.84 -26.90
CA VAL A 292 -25.97 27.56 -26.21
C VAL A 292 -24.47 27.26 -26.15
N GLU A 293 -23.75 27.46 -27.25
CA GLU A 293 -22.30 27.24 -27.32
C GLU A 293 -21.51 28.21 -26.43
N ARG A 294 -21.90 29.49 -26.36
CA ARG A 294 -21.32 30.46 -25.40
C ARG A 294 -21.52 30.07 -23.94
N ARG A 295 -22.66 29.46 -23.59
CA ARG A 295 -22.93 29.00 -22.21
C ARG A 295 -22.14 27.75 -21.85
N TYR A 296 -21.96 26.82 -22.79
CA TYR A 296 -21.08 25.68 -22.59
C TYR A 296 -19.62 26.12 -22.43
N ALA A 297 -19.14 27.04 -23.29
CA ALA A 297 -17.80 27.62 -23.19
C ALA A 297 -17.54 28.34 -21.84
N ARG A 298 -18.57 29.02 -21.29
CA ARG A 298 -18.46 29.69 -19.97
C ARG A 298 -18.37 28.70 -18.80
N ASN A 299 -18.97 27.53 -18.93
CA ASN A 299 -18.95 26.48 -17.89
C ASN A 299 -17.75 25.53 -18.03
N THR A 300 -17.06 25.53 -19.16
CA THR A 300 -15.82 24.76 -19.40
C THR A 300 -14.55 25.59 -19.24
N ASP A 301 -14.67 26.88 -18.89
CA ASP A 301 -13.54 27.78 -18.71
C ASP A 301 -12.75 27.40 -17.43
N PRO A 302 -11.50 26.92 -17.52
CA PRO A 302 -10.71 26.43 -16.37
C PRO A 302 -10.33 27.53 -15.35
N SER A 303 -10.75 28.77 -15.60
CA SER A 303 -10.55 29.94 -14.74
C SER A 303 -11.55 30.04 -13.58
N THR A 304 -12.73 29.39 -13.67
CA THR A 304 -13.81 29.52 -12.66
C THR A 304 -13.89 28.38 -11.63
N VAL A 305 -13.08 27.33 -11.78
CA VAL A 305 -12.94 26.28 -10.78
C VAL A 305 -11.73 26.61 -9.90
N PRO A 306 -11.85 26.66 -8.55
CA PRO A 306 -10.70 26.84 -7.69
C PRO A 306 -9.66 25.76 -8.01
N LEU A 307 -8.46 26.19 -8.40
CA LEU A 307 -7.34 25.36 -8.90
C LEU A 307 -6.82 24.28 -7.91
N ASN A 308 -7.49 24.11 -6.76
CA ASN A 308 -7.04 23.34 -5.61
C ASN A 308 -7.79 22.03 -5.36
N THR A 309 -8.83 21.69 -6.13
CA THR A 309 -9.64 20.46 -5.87
C THR A 309 -9.39 19.31 -6.85
N THR A 310 -8.63 19.52 -7.93
CA THR A 310 -8.30 18.46 -8.90
C THR A 310 -6.83 18.44 -9.32
N ARG A 311 -6.01 19.36 -8.80
CA ARG A 311 -4.59 19.46 -9.16
C ARG A 311 -3.75 18.58 -8.24
N ASN A 312 -3.56 17.32 -8.64
CA ASN A 312 -2.71 16.38 -7.93
C ASN A 312 -1.24 16.76 -8.14
N LYS A 313 -0.65 17.51 -7.20
CA LYS A 313 0.74 18.04 -7.30
C LYS A 313 1.77 16.94 -7.56
N ARG A 314 1.51 15.73 -7.08
CA ARG A 314 2.33 14.54 -7.31
C ARG A 314 2.32 14.10 -8.78
N GLN A 315 1.19 14.21 -9.47
CA GLN A 315 1.10 13.90 -10.90
C GLN A 315 1.96 14.85 -11.74
N GLU A 316 1.97 16.16 -11.40
CA GLU A 316 2.83 17.13 -12.09
C GLU A 316 4.32 16.91 -11.80
N GLN A 317 4.67 16.56 -10.56
CA GLN A 317 6.06 16.21 -10.21
C GLN A 317 6.52 14.94 -10.94
N LEU A 318 5.70 13.90 -10.99
CA LEU A 318 6.02 12.66 -11.73
C LEU A 318 6.11 12.87 -13.25
N LEU A 319 5.31 13.77 -13.82
CA LEU A 319 5.39 14.15 -15.23
C LEU A 319 6.65 14.98 -15.51
N ASN A 320 7.02 15.90 -14.62
CA ASN A 320 8.24 16.70 -14.73
C ASN A 320 9.52 15.87 -14.52
N GLU A 321 9.53 14.95 -13.56
CA GLU A 321 10.63 14.01 -13.37
C GLU A 321 10.78 13.07 -14.57
N ASN A 322 9.66 12.54 -15.11
CA ASN A 322 9.72 11.75 -16.34
C ASN A 322 10.23 12.55 -17.55
N ALA A 323 9.89 13.84 -17.67
CA ALA A 323 10.43 14.70 -18.72
C ALA A 323 11.95 14.92 -18.57
N LEU A 324 12.44 15.07 -17.33
CA LEU A 324 13.88 15.09 -17.03
C LEU A 324 14.56 13.77 -17.39
N PHE A 325 13.97 12.62 -17.03
CA PHE A 325 14.51 11.30 -17.37
C PHE A 325 14.47 10.97 -18.87
N GLN A 326 13.50 11.50 -19.63
CA GLN A 326 13.44 11.34 -21.08
C GLN A 326 14.50 12.21 -21.78
N SER A 327 14.74 13.42 -21.29
CA SER A 327 15.79 14.31 -21.83
C SER A 327 17.22 13.76 -21.64
N ILE A 328 17.46 13.02 -20.55
CA ILE A 328 18.74 12.34 -20.27
C ILE A 328 18.98 11.14 -21.20
N LYS A 329 17.93 10.49 -21.71
CA LYS A 329 18.06 9.32 -22.60
C LYS A 329 18.33 9.67 -24.06
N THR A 330 18.06 10.91 -24.51
CA THR A 330 18.13 11.26 -25.94
C THR A 330 19.37 12.02 -26.38
N HIS A 331 20.32 12.34 -25.49
CA HIS A 331 21.60 12.97 -25.90
C HIS A 331 22.79 12.50 -25.04
N PRO A 332 23.79 11.78 -25.59
CA PRO A 332 25.09 11.63 -24.96
C PRO A 332 25.94 12.86 -25.29
N SER A 333 25.74 13.95 -24.56
CA SER A 333 26.56 15.17 -24.69
C SER A 333 27.56 15.22 -23.55
N GLN A 334 28.84 15.16 -23.90
CA GLN A 334 29.98 15.44 -23.04
C GLN A 334 29.74 16.73 -22.23
N THR A 335 29.84 16.68 -20.90
CA THR A 335 29.86 17.89 -20.07
C THR A 335 31.15 17.91 -19.26
N ASN A 336 31.88 19.01 -19.44
CA ASN A 336 33.09 19.39 -18.72
C ASN A 336 32.80 19.51 -17.21
N ASP A 337 33.73 19.04 -16.38
CA ASP A 337 33.69 19.02 -14.91
C ASP A 337 33.65 20.39 -14.20
N ASN A 338 33.33 21.50 -14.89
CA ASN A 338 33.44 22.86 -14.33
C ASN A 338 32.12 23.51 -13.87
N ASP A 339 30.96 22.90 -14.09
CA ASP A 339 29.67 23.54 -13.75
C ASP A 339 29.25 23.40 -12.28
N TYR A 340 29.91 22.53 -11.50
CA TYR A 340 29.59 22.36 -10.07
C TYR A 340 30.16 23.46 -9.17
N PHE A 341 31.20 24.17 -9.62
CA PHE A 341 31.88 25.20 -8.81
C PHE A 341 31.20 26.57 -8.87
N ASN A 342 30.54 26.92 -9.98
CA ASN A 342 30.02 28.27 -10.20
C ASN A 342 28.67 28.57 -9.51
N ARG A 343 27.95 27.56 -8.97
CA ARG A 343 26.68 27.79 -8.24
C ARG A 343 26.83 28.12 -6.77
N ARG A 344 28.03 28.00 -6.17
CA ARG A 344 28.24 28.21 -4.73
C ARG A 344 28.72 29.61 -4.32
N LEU A 345 28.86 30.55 -5.26
CA LEU A 345 29.33 31.89 -4.96
C LEU A 345 28.34 32.97 -5.45
N SER A 346 27.16 33.03 -4.82
CA SER A 346 26.37 34.27 -4.76
C SER A 346 25.71 34.38 -3.38
N PRO A 347 26.16 35.31 -2.52
CA PRO A 347 25.59 35.49 -1.20
C PRO A 347 24.64 36.70 -1.17
N TYR A 348 23.51 36.66 -1.88
CA TYR A 348 22.32 37.46 -1.54
C TYR A 348 21.18 37.12 -2.49
N GLU A 349 20.09 36.54 -1.96
CA GLU A 349 18.71 36.75 -2.44
C GLU A 349 17.76 35.96 -1.54
N SER A 350 17.42 36.55 -0.39
CA SER A 350 16.24 36.14 0.38
C SER A 350 15.09 37.09 0.02
N PRO A 351 13.89 36.60 -0.35
CA PRO A 351 12.74 37.46 -0.56
C PRO A 351 12.29 38.08 0.76
N ILE A 352 12.31 39.42 0.84
CA ILE A 352 11.78 40.19 1.98
C ILE A 352 10.26 40.01 2.07
N PRO A 353 9.67 39.72 3.25
CA PRO A 353 8.22 39.70 3.41
C PRO A 353 7.66 41.12 3.36
N ARG A 354 6.81 41.42 2.37
CA ARG A 354 6.05 42.68 2.30
C ARG A 354 4.99 42.71 3.42
N LEU A 355 5.26 43.48 4.47
CA LEU A 355 4.25 43.99 5.39
C LEU A 355 3.35 45.01 4.66
N THR A 356 2.14 44.61 4.27
CA THR A 356 1.11 45.58 3.85
C THR A 356 0.38 46.12 5.08
N ARG A 357 0.83 47.30 5.48
CA ARG A 357 0.23 48.16 6.50
C ARG A 357 -1.06 48.75 5.93
N ARG A 358 -2.22 48.34 6.45
CA ARG A 358 -3.50 49.02 6.19
C ARG A 358 -3.47 50.40 6.84
N TYR A 359 -3.34 51.45 6.04
CA TYR A 359 -3.75 52.80 6.41
C TYR A 359 -5.08 53.09 5.74
N GLY A 360 -6.11 53.31 6.55
CA GLY A 360 -7.37 53.90 6.09
C GLY A 360 -7.23 55.42 5.94
N PRO A 361 -8.00 56.06 5.05
CA PRO A 361 -8.07 57.51 4.99
C PRO A 361 -9.08 58.04 6.02
N SER A 362 -8.66 59.03 6.80
CA SER A 362 -9.48 59.88 7.67
C SER A 362 -9.19 61.34 7.31
N ALA A 363 -10.23 62.19 7.37
CA ALA A 363 -10.34 63.61 7.01
C ALA A 363 -10.65 63.87 5.50
N ASP A 364 -11.67 64.61 5.07
CA ASP A 364 -12.59 65.58 5.70
C ASP A 364 -13.92 65.66 4.90
N LYS A 365 -15.06 65.69 5.61
CA LYS A 365 -16.21 66.62 5.46
C LYS A 365 -17.37 66.22 6.38
#